data_AF-A0A818JR12-F1
#
_entry.id   AF-A0A818JR12-F1
#
_cell.length_a   1.000
_cell.length_b   1.000
_cell.length_c   1.000
_cell.angle_alpha   90.00
_cell.angle_beta   90.00
_cell.angle_gamma   90.00
#
_symmetry.space_group_name_H-M   'P 1'
#
loop_
_entity.id
_entity.type
_entity.pdbx_description
1 polymer ?
#
loop_
_entity_poly.entity_id
_entity_poly.type
_entity_poly.pdbx_seq_one_letter_code
_entity_poly.pdbx_strand_id
1 'polypeptide(L)'
;MAVHIDKNRLNVDLRYRFDYISKCIDFTSLDIHLLNTLTPIIIPLLPDIVEKVYKKLYSSDVTQNYFLLPNDGFEQFSPNKE
;
A
#
# COMPACT_ATOMS: atom_id res chain seq x y z
N MET A 1 20.20 17.90 -11.46
CA MET A 1 21.31 16.91 -11.37
C MET A 1 20.69 15.55 -11.19
N ALA A 2 21.13 14.52 -11.93
CA ALA A 2 20.58 13.17 -11.78
C ALA A 2 21.10 12.54 -10.47
N VAL A 3 20.20 12.01 -9.65
CA VAL A 3 20.56 11.29 -8.41
C VAL A 3 20.98 9.87 -8.79
N HIS A 4 22.14 9.43 -8.33
CA HIS A 4 22.56 8.03 -8.50
C HIS A 4 21.79 7.12 -7.54
N ILE A 5 21.23 6.03 -8.06
CA ILE A 5 20.48 5.03 -7.31
C ILE A 5 21.12 3.65 -7.50
N ASP A 6 21.37 2.96 -6.39
CA ASP A 6 21.88 1.60 -6.39
C ASP A 6 20.73 0.59 -6.50
N LYS A 7 20.65 -0.10 -7.64
CA LYS A 7 19.59 -1.07 -7.93
C LYS A 7 19.62 -2.28 -7.01
N ASN A 8 20.79 -2.74 -6.58
CA ASN A 8 20.88 -3.90 -5.70
C ASN A 8 20.33 -3.55 -4.32
N ARG A 9 20.71 -2.37 -3.81
CA ARG A 9 20.20 -1.86 -2.54
C ARG A 9 18.69 -1.63 -2.54
N LEU A 10 18.11 -1.17 -3.65
CA LEU A 10 16.64 -1.07 -3.76
C LEU A 10 15.92 -2.40 -3.50
N ASN A 11 16.52 -3.53 -3.88
CA ASN A 11 15.89 -4.84 -3.76
C ASN A 11 16.09 -5.48 -2.38
N VAL A 12 17.24 -5.22 -1.72
CA VAL A 12 17.63 -5.91 -0.48
C VAL A 12 17.53 -5.06 0.79
N ASP A 13 17.57 -3.73 0.66
CA ASP A 13 17.55 -2.78 1.79
C ASP A 13 16.18 -2.08 1.84
N LEU A 14 15.33 -2.53 2.76
CA LEU A 14 13.98 -2.00 2.95
C LEU A 14 13.99 -0.49 3.21
N ARG A 15 14.93 -0.02 4.04
CA ARG A 15 15.00 1.39 4.42
C ARG A 15 15.42 2.24 3.23
N TYR A 16 16.41 1.80 2.47
CA TYR A 16 16.85 2.47 1.25
C TYR A 16 15.73 2.55 0.22
N ARG A 17 14.96 1.46 0.03
CA ARG A 17 13.79 1.46 -0.86
C ARG A 17 12.71 2.41 -0.38
N PHE A 18 12.38 2.42 0.91
CA PHE A 18 11.40 3.33 1.49
C PHE A 18 11.82 4.79 1.28
N ASP A 19 13.07 5.14 1.59
CA ASP A 19 13.58 6.50 1.46
C ASP A 19 13.63 6.95 -0.01
N TYR A 20 13.96 6.04 -0.93
CA TYR A 20 13.91 6.32 -2.37
C TYR A 20 12.49 6.61 -2.85
N ILE A 21 11.52 5.75 -2.54
CA ILE A 21 10.13 5.91 -2.98
C ILE A 21 9.53 7.15 -2.35
N SER A 22 9.72 7.37 -1.04
CA SER A 22 9.19 8.53 -0.33
C SER A 22 9.66 9.84 -0.96
N LYS A 23 10.95 9.94 -1.32
CA LYS A 23 11.48 11.11 -2.03
C LYS A 23 10.94 11.24 -3.45
N CYS A 24 10.67 10.13 -4.14
CA CYS A 24 10.14 10.13 -5.51
C CYS A 24 8.73 10.73 -5.59
N ILE A 25 7.92 10.54 -4.54
CA ILE A 25 6.55 11.06 -4.46
C ILE A 25 6.41 12.27 -3.53
N ASP A 26 7.53 12.90 -3.14
CA ASP A 26 7.57 14.01 -2.18
C ASP A 26 6.80 13.73 -0.88
N PHE A 27 6.84 12.48 -0.39
CA PHE A 27 6.22 12.09 0.87
C PHE A 27 7.11 12.50 2.05
N THR A 28 6.61 13.42 2.86
CA THR A 28 7.35 14.09 3.93
C THR A 28 6.80 13.77 5.33
N SER A 29 7.47 14.28 6.36
CA SER A 29 6.97 14.21 7.74
C SER A 29 5.65 14.96 7.95
N LEU A 30 5.36 15.97 7.13
CA LEU A 30 4.08 16.68 7.17
C LEU A 30 2.94 15.77 6.73
N ASP A 31 3.13 14.99 5.66
CA ASP A 31 2.14 14.04 5.17
C ASP A 31 1.85 12.96 6.22
N ILE A 32 2.92 12.45 6.86
CA ILE A 32 2.80 11.50 7.98
C ILE A 32 1.98 12.12 9.12
N HIS A 33 2.26 13.37 9.48
CA HIS A 33 1.52 14.05 10.55
C HIS A 33 0.04 14.20 10.19
N LEU A 34 -0.27 14.70 8.98
CA LEU A 34 -1.64 14.88 8.51
C LEU A 34 -2.41 13.57 8.45
N LEU A 35 -1.80 12.50 7.90
CA LEU A 35 -2.42 11.17 7.85
C LEU A 35 -2.75 10.67 9.26
N ASN A 36 -1.83 10.82 10.21
CA ASN A 36 -2.07 10.42 11.60
C ASN A 36 -3.19 11.24 12.24
N THR A 37 -3.28 12.54 11.96
CA THR A 37 -4.37 13.41 12.45
C THR A 37 -5.74 13.02 11.87
N LEU A 38 -5.79 12.50 10.64
CA LEU A 38 -7.01 12.05 9.98
C LEU A 38 -7.49 10.66 10.45
N THR A 39 -6.63 9.90 11.12
CA THR A 39 -6.93 8.55 11.65
C THR A 39 -8.32 8.41 12.31
N PRO A 40 -8.73 9.26 13.28
CA PRO A 40 -10.03 9.11 13.94
C PRO A 40 -11.23 9.30 13.00
N ILE A 41 -11.03 9.99 11.87
CA ILE A 41 -12.07 10.21 10.86
C ILE A 41 -12.11 9.03 9.88
N ILE A 42 -10.94 8.53 9.45
CA ILE A 42 -10.84 7.48 8.43
C ILE A 42 -11.18 6.11 9.00
N ILE A 43 -10.76 5.78 10.24
CA ILE A 43 -10.96 4.44 10.82
C ILE A 43 -12.43 3.99 10.77
N PRO A 44 -13.42 4.79 11.20
CA PRO A 44 -14.83 4.38 11.14
C PRO A 44 -15.36 4.19 9.72
N LEU A 45 -14.79 4.88 8.74
CA LEU A 45 -15.20 4.85 7.33
C LEU A 45 -14.52 3.73 6.54
N LEU A 46 -13.44 3.16 7.08
CA LEU A 46 -12.60 2.20 6.38
C LEU A 46 -13.39 1.00 5.82
N PRO A 47 -14.35 0.39 6.55
CA PRO A 47 -15.13 -0.72 6.00
C PRO A 47 -15.90 -0.36 4.72
N ASP A 48 -16.60 0.78 4.71
CA ASP A 48 -17.39 1.23 3.56
C ASP A 48 -16.50 1.66 2.37
N ILE A 49 -15.39 2.33 2.65
CA ILE A 49 -14.41 2.70 1.62
C ILE A 49 -13.87 1.44 0.95
N VAL A 50 -13.45 0.45 1.75
CA VAL A 50 -12.89 -0.80 1.27
C VAL A 50 -13.94 -1.56 0.44
N GLU A 51 -15.18 -1.68 0.91
CA GLU A 51 -16.27 -2.33 0.17
C GLU A 51 -16.47 -1.68 -1.21
N LYS A 52 -16.56 -0.34 -1.27
CA LYS A 52 -16.76 0.40 -2.53
C LYS A 52 -15.59 0.21 -3.49
N VAL A 53 -14.36 0.21 -2.99
CA VAL A 53 -13.16 -0.02 -3.80
C VAL A 53 -13.17 -1.43 -4.39
N TYR A 54 -13.42 -2.47 -3.59
CA TYR A 54 -13.49 -3.85 -4.08
C TYR A 54 -14.64 -4.04 -5.09
N LYS A 55 -15.82 -3.48 -4.82
CA LYS A 55 -16.95 -3.52 -5.76
C LYS A 55 -16.58 -2.90 -7.11
N LYS A 56 -15.82 -1.80 -7.11
CA LYS A 56 -15.36 -1.17 -8.34
C LYS A 56 -14.30 -2.02 -9.05
N LEU A 57 -13.33 -2.55 -8.32
CA LEU A 57 -12.29 -3.41 -8.88
C LEU A 57 -12.83 -4.75 -9.42
N TYR A 58 -13.97 -5.23 -8.90
CA TYR A 58 -14.66 -6.42 -9.41
C TYR A 58 -15.70 -6.10 -10.50
N SER A 59 -15.85 -4.83 -10.88
CA SER A 59 -16.79 -4.44 -11.95
C SER A 59 -16.30 -4.80 -13.36
N SER A 60 -15.03 -5.18 -13.50
CA SER A 60 -14.43 -5.69 -14.74
C SER A 60 -13.65 -6.96 -14.45
N ASP A 61 -13.81 -7.94 -15.33
CA ASP A 61 -13.06 -9.20 -15.37
C ASP A 61 -11.54 -8.99 -15.40
N VAL A 62 -11.06 -8.03 -16.20
CA VAL A 62 -9.63 -7.69 -16.31
C VAL A 62 -9.05 -7.33 -14.94
N THR A 63 -9.75 -6.51 -14.15
CA THR A 63 -9.28 -6.09 -12.83
C THR A 63 -9.55 -7.16 -11.77
N GLN A 64 -10.67 -7.88 -11.85
CA GLN A 64 -11.03 -8.95 -10.92
C GLN A 64 -9.98 -10.08 -10.92
N ASN A 65 -9.48 -10.47 -12.10
CA ASN A 65 -8.54 -11.57 -12.23
C ASN A 65 -7.24 -11.39 -11.43
N TYR A 66 -6.79 -10.15 -11.21
CA TYR A 66 -5.59 -9.86 -10.41
C TYR A 66 -5.79 -10.05 -8.90
N PHE A 67 -7.03 -10.01 -8.42
CA PHE A 67 -7.36 -10.19 -7.00
C PHE A 67 -7.79 -11.61 -6.66
N LEU A 68 -7.96 -12.48 -7.66
CA LEU A 68 -8.19 -13.91 -7.48
C LEU A 68 -6.88 -14.68 -7.23
N LEU A 69 -5.74 -14.08 -7.56
CA LEU A 69 -4.43 -14.65 -7.34
C LEU A 69 -3.94 -14.27 -5.94
N PRO A 70 -3.37 -15.21 -5.18
CA PRO A 70 -2.64 -14.88 -3.97
C PRO A 70 -1.52 -13.90 -4.32
N ASN A 71 -1.41 -12.80 -3.58
CA ASN A 71 -0.23 -11.92 -3.73
C ASN A 71 1.04 -12.70 -3.38
N ASP A 72 2.15 -12.39 -4.04
CA ASP A 72 3.45 -12.97 -3.73
C ASP A 72 3.75 -12.87 -2.23
N GLY A 73 3.97 -14.03 -1.59
CA GLY A 73 4.20 -14.14 -0.13
C GLY A 73 2.94 -14.20 0.73
N PHE A 74 1.74 -14.24 0.15
CA PHE A 74 0.47 -14.38 0.86
C PHE A 74 -0.11 -15.79 0.67
N GLU A 75 0.30 -16.74 1.52
CA GLU A 75 -0.12 -18.13 1.37
C GLU A 75 -1.53 -18.42 1.88
N GLN A 76 -2.05 -17.64 2.84
CA GLN A 76 -3.42 -17.81 3.38
C GLN A 76 -3.82 -16.67 4.32
N PHE A 77 -5.09 -16.27 4.28
CA PHE A 77 -5.75 -15.53 5.35
C PHE A 77 -6.21 -16.54 6.42
N SER A 78 -5.69 -16.45 7.66
CA SER A 78 -6.21 -17.23 8.80
C SER A 78 -7.17 -16.35 9.61
N PRO A 79 -8.49 -16.56 9.54
CA PRO A 79 -9.47 -15.71 10.22
C PRO A 79 -9.47 -15.88 11.76
N ASN A 80 -8.82 -16.92 12.29
CA ASN A 80 -8.83 -17.23 13.71
C ASN A 80 -7.40 -17.32 14.23
N LYS A 81 -7.04 -16.38 15.11
CA LYS A 81 -6.11 -16.64 16.21
C LYS A 81 -6.95 -16.55 17.48
N GLU A 82 -7.36 -17.71 17.98
CA GLU A 82 -7.66 -17.88 19.41
C GLU A 82 -6.38 -17.67 20.23
#